data_AF-A0A941PCL1-F1
#
_entry.id   AF-A0A941PCL1-F1
#
_cell.length_a   1.000
_cell.length_b   1.000
_cell.length_c   1.000
_cell.angle_alpha   90.00
_cell.angle_beta   90.00
_cell.angle_gamma   90.00
#
_symmetry.space_group_name_H-M   'P 1'
#
loop_
_entity.id
_entity.type
_entity.pdbx_description
1 polymer ?
#
loop_
_entity_poly.entity_id
_entity_poly.type
_entity_poly.pdbx_seq_one_letter_code
_entity_poly.pdbx_strand_id
1 'polypeptide(L)'
;MVFGQEKVSDKSNEITAIPVLLDNIEIEQQIISIDAMGCPKAIAEKIIDKKADYVLSLKGNPGQLHADIQLYFQETNHLASCEYFETHGKGHGRISAKCFW
;
A
#
# COMPACT_ATOMS: atom_id res chain seq x y z
N MET A 1 -19.90 -0.98 -6.65
CA MET A 1 -20.14 0.47 -6.48
C MET A 1 -18.85 1.18 -6.83
N VAL A 2 -18.90 2.26 -7.62
CA VAL A 2 -17.72 3.02 -8.08
C VAL A 2 -17.90 4.46 -7.63
N PHE A 3 -16.95 5.00 -6.87
CA PHE A 3 -17.00 6.35 -6.29
C PHE A 3 -16.29 7.40 -7.15
N GLY A 4 -15.38 6.98 -8.03
CA GLY A 4 -14.69 7.84 -8.98
C GLY A 4 -13.88 7.01 -9.97
N GLN A 5 -13.62 7.58 -11.14
CA GLN A 5 -12.75 7.00 -12.15
C GLN A 5 -12.03 8.12 -12.87
N GLU A 6 -10.72 8.01 -13.02
CA GLU A 6 -9.90 8.91 -13.80
C GLU A 6 -9.30 8.15 -14.98
N LYS A 7 -9.41 8.72 -16.19
CA LYS A 7 -8.88 8.07 -17.39
C LYS A 7 -7.42 8.45 -17.57
N VAL A 8 -6.55 7.45 -17.70
CA VAL A 8 -5.15 7.66 -18.09
C VAL A 8 -5.11 8.09 -19.57
N SER A 9 -4.46 9.22 -19.86
CA SER A 9 -4.27 9.68 -21.25
C SER A 9 -3.18 8.87 -21.96
N ASP A 10 -3.21 8.83 -23.29
CA ASP A 10 -2.34 7.95 -24.11
C ASP A 10 -0.82 8.14 -23.89
N LYS A 11 -0.39 9.24 -23.26
CA LYS A 11 1.02 9.54 -22.94
C LYS A 11 1.29 9.63 -21.43
N SER A 12 0.37 9.17 -20.60
CA SER A 12 0.37 9.29 -19.14
C SER A 12 0.28 7.90 -18.50
N ASN A 13 0.33 7.84 -17.16
CA ASN A 13 0.27 6.62 -16.38
C ASN A 13 -0.52 6.84 -15.07
N GLU A 14 -0.76 5.75 -14.35
CA GLU A 14 -1.48 5.70 -13.08
C GLU A 14 -0.85 6.60 -12.01
N ILE A 15 0.47 6.77 -12.03
CA ILE A 15 1.21 7.66 -11.11
C ILE A 15 0.67 9.09 -11.17
N THR A 16 0.29 9.55 -12.36
CA THR A 16 -0.28 10.90 -12.55
C THR A 16 -1.80 10.95 -12.40
N ALA A 17 -2.51 9.85 -12.67
CA ALA A 17 -3.98 9.82 -12.61
C ALA A 17 -4.51 9.60 -11.18
N ILE A 18 -3.85 8.78 -10.36
CA ILE A 18 -4.29 8.50 -8.98
C ILE A 18 -4.37 9.77 -8.13
N PRO A 19 -3.39 10.70 -8.13
CA PRO A 19 -3.50 11.94 -7.39
C PRO A 19 -4.72 12.77 -7.77
N VAL A 20 -5.07 12.81 -9.06
CA VAL A 20 -6.25 13.53 -9.56
C VAL A 20 -7.52 12.85 -9.08
N LEU A 21 -7.57 11.51 -9.13
CA LEU A 21 -8.69 10.75 -8.60
C LEU A 21 -8.91 11.04 -7.11
N LEU A 22 -7.85 10.97 -6.30
CA LEU A 22 -7.92 11.23 -4.85
C LEU A 22 -8.40 12.66 -4.54
N ASP A 23 -8.15 13.64 -5.40
CA ASP A 23 -8.66 15.01 -5.23
C ASP A 23 -10.17 15.09 -5.45
N ASN A 24 -10.70 14.24 -6.33
CA ASN A 24 -12.09 14.27 -6.76
C ASN A 24 -13.03 13.40 -5.90
N ILE A 25 -12.48 12.62 -4.96
CA ILE A 25 -13.27 11.79 -4.04
C ILE A 25 -13.01 12.18 -2.59
N GLU A 26 -14.05 12.09 -1.76
CA GLU A 26 -13.93 12.25 -0.30
C GLU A 26 -13.37 10.96 0.30
N ILE A 27 -12.24 11.09 1.01
CA ILE A 27 -11.51 9.95 1.57
C ILE A 27 -11.12 10.16 3.03
N GLU A 28 -11.48 11.28 3.66
CA GLU A 28 -11.18 11.53 5.07
C GLU A 28 -11.68 10.37 5.94
N GLN A 29 -10.80 9.86 6.82
CA GLN A 29 -11.06 8.70 7.69
C GLN A 29 -11.41 7.39 6.94
N GLN A 30 -10.98 7.23 5.69
CA GLN A 30 -11.07 5.98 4.93
C GLN A 30 -9.70 5.31 4.78
N ILE A 31 -9.70 3.98 4.58
CA ILE A 31 -8.49 3.21 4.27
C ILE A 31 -8.38 3.03 2.75
N ILE A 32 -7.29 3.51 2.16
CA ILE A 32 -7.01 3.42 0.73
C ILE A 32 -6.00 2.30 0.46
N SER A 33 -6.43 1.26 -0.27
CA SER A 33 -5.54 0.19 -0.73
C SER A 33 -5.16 0.39 -2.19
N ILE A 34 -3.86 0.40 -2.51
CA ILE A 34 -3.36 0.56 -3.88
C ILE A 34 -2.35 -0.55 -4.20
N ASP A 35 -2.37 -1.04 -5.42
CA ASP A 35 -1.39 -2.01 -5.90
C ASP A 35 0.01 -1.39 -6.04
N ALA A 36 1.00 -2.25 -6.23
CA ALA A 36 2.40 -1.86 -6.21
C ALA A 36 2.85 -0.94 -7.35
N MET A 37 2.14 -0.90 -8.48
CA MET A 37 2.43 0.05 -9.55
C MET A 37 1.98 1.48 -9.18
N GLY A 38 0.98 1.61 -8.30
CA GLY A 38 0.47 2.88 -7.78
C GLY A 38 1.09 3.31 -6.44
N CYS A 39 2.24 2.78 -6.04
CA CYS A 39 2.93 3.11 -4.78
C CYS A 39 4.15 4.08 -4.88
N PRO A 40 4.11 5.20 -5.64
CA PRO A 40 5.03 6.31 -5.41
C PRO A 40 4.84 6.96 -4.04
N LYS A 41 5.93 7.44 -3.43
CA LYS A 41 5.93 8.16 -2.14
C LYS A 41 4.92 9.33 -2.12
N ALA A 42 4.84 10.08 -3.21
CA ALA A 42 3.95 11.23 -3.33
C ALA A 42 2.46 10.88 -3.18
N ILE A 43 2.06 9.63 -3.52
CA ILE A 43 0.68 9.17 -3.35
C ILE A 43 0.39 8.93 -1.87
N ALA A 44 1.32 8.30 -1.14
CA ALA A 44 1.19 8.11 0.31
C ALA A 44 1.10 9.45 1.06
N GLU A 45 1.96 10.41 0.71
CA GLU A 45 1.94 11.78 1.26
C GLU A 45 0.57 12.42 1.04
N LYS A 46 0.00 12.29 -0.16
CA LYS A 46 -1.31 12.86 -0.48
C LYS A 46 -2.48 12.23 0.29
N ILE A 47 -2.41 10.92 0.54
CA ILE A 47 -3.42 10.23 1.35
C ILE A 47 -3.37 10.74 2.80
N ILE A 48 -2.16 10.92 3.37
CA ILE A 48 -1.97 11.50 4.71
C ILE A 48 -2.47 12.94 4.76
N ASP A 49 -2.17 13.77 3.76
CA ASP A 49 -2.62 15.16 3.70
C ASP A 49 -4.15 15.28 3.69
N LYS A 50 -4.83 14.28 3.13
CA LYS A 50 -6.29 14.14 3.13
C LYS A 50 -6.85 13.45 4.39
N LYS A 51 -6.02 13.21 5.41
CA LYS A 51 -6.35 12.52 6.67
C LYS A 51 -7.03 11.17 6.45
N ALA A 52 -6.52 10.43 5.47
CA ALA A 52 -6.91 9.07 5.18
C ALA A 52 -5.76 8.14 5.56
N ASP A 53 -6.09 6.87 5.79
CA ASP A 53 -5.14 5.81 6.05
C ASP A 53 -4.84 5.04 4.76
N TYR A 54 -3.71 4.33 4.68
CA TYR A 54 -3.37 3.55 3.48
C TYR A 54 -2.80 2.16 3.76
N VAL A 55 -3.02 1.26 2.81
CA VAL A 55 -2.35 -0.03 2.70
C VAL A 55 -1.79 -0.16 1.28
N LEU A 56 -0.50 0.15 1.13
CA LEU A 56 0.15 0.15 -0.17
C LEU A 56 0.99 -1.11 -0.35
N SER A 57 0.80 -1.79 -1.47
CA SER A 57 1.66 -2.93 -1.83
C SER A 57 2.99 -2.42 -2.36
N LEU A 58 4.10 -3.05 -1.99
CA LEU A 58 5.40 -2.75 -2.58
C LEU A 58 5.82 -3.86 -3.52
N LYS A 59 6.31 -3.47 -4.70
CA LYS A 59 6.89 -4.43 -5.64
C LYS A 59 8.26 -4.82 -5.12
N GLY A 60 8.53 -6.13 -5.00
CA GLY A 60 9.84 -6.68 -4.66
C GLY A 60 10.89 -6.50 -5.76
N ASN A 61 11.00 -5.29 -6.32
CA ASN A 61 12.09 -4.94 -7.21
C ASN A 61 13.39 -4.85 -6.37
N PRO A 62 14.54 -5.31 -6.90
CA PRO A 62 15.82 -5.15 -6.23
C PRO A 62 16.13 -3.65 -6.10
N GLY A 63 16.03 -3.14 -4.87
CA GLY A 63 16.20 -1.74 -4.54
C GLY A 63 16.35 -1.56 -3.04
N GLN A 64 16.95 -0.44 -2.64
CA GLN A 64 17.29 -0.13 -1.24
C GLN A 64 16.06 -0.17 -0.33
N LEU A 65 14.91 0.35 -0.79
CA LEU A 65 13.66 0.38 -0.02
C LEU A 65 13.14 -1.01 0.38
N HIS A 66 13.22 -2.02 -0.49
CA HIS A 66 12.78 -3.37 -0.13
C HIS A 66 13.67 -3.98 0.95
N ALA A 67 14.99 -3.78 0.84
CA ALA A 67 15.94 -4.25 1.84
C ALA A 67 15.77 -3.52 3.18
N ASP A 68 15.57 -2.19 3.15
CA ASP A 68 15.35 -1.36 4.33
C ASP A 68 14.07 -1.78 5.07
N ILE A 69 12.98 -2.04 4.33
CA ILE A 69 11.72 -2.50 4.92
C ILE A 69 11.87 -3.91 5.49
N GLN A 70 12.56 -4.80 4.78
CA GLN A 70 12.83 -6.14 5.30
C GLN A 70 13.65 -6.07 6.60
N LEU A 71 14.65 -5.18 6.67
CA LEU A 71 15.44 -4.95 7.88
C LEU A 71 14.58 -4.37 9.02
N TYR A 72 13.74 -3.38 8.70
CA TYR A 72 12.80 -2.78 9.66
C TYR A 72 11.87 -3.83 10.30
N PHE A 73 11.35 -4.76 9.50
CA PHE A 73 10.50 -5.86 9.99
C PHE A 73 11.27 -6.97 10.74
N GLN A 74 12.61 -7.03 10.61
CA GLN A 74 13.45 -7.95 11.38
C GLN A 74 13.81 -7.39 12.77
N GLU A 75 13.80 -6.06 12.94
CA GLU A 75 14.06 -5.40 14.21
C GLU A 75 12.81 -5.42 15.11
N THR A 76 12.73 -6.44 15.96
CA THR A 76 11.59 -6.73 16.87
C THR A 76 11.20 -5.56 17.80
N ASN A 77 12.10 -4.62 18.06
CA ASN A 77 11.83 -3.50 18.95
C ASN A 77 10.86 -2.47 18.35
N HIS A 78 10.82 -2.33 17.03
CA HIS A 78 9.91 -1.40 16.35
C HIS A 78 8.47 -1.88 16.30
N LEU A 79 8.29 -3.18 16.47
CA LEU A 79 7.00 -3.85 16.30
C LEU A 79 6.44 -4.33 17.64
N ALA A 80 7.15 -4.12 18.75
CA ALA A 80 6.67 -4.47 20.08
C ALA A 80 5.40 -3.70 20.48
N SER A 81 5.15 -2.54 19.86
CA SER A 81 3.93 -1.75 20.04
C SER A 81 2.82 -2.09 19.03
N CYS A 82 3.10 -2.95 18.06
CA CYS A 82 2.18 -3.34 17.00
C CYS A 82 1.35 -4.56 17.42
N GLU A 83 0.08 -4.62 17.00
CA GLU A 83 -0.74 -5.82 17.19
C GLU A 83 -0.33 -6.89 16.17
N TYR A 84 0.20 -8.01 16.66
CA TYR A 84 0.62 -9.12 15.80
C TYR A 84 -0.50 -10.14 15.59
N PHE A 85 -0.77 -10.47 14.33
CA PHE A 85 -1.68 -11.54 13.96
C PHE A 85 -1.08 -12.41 12.85
N GLU A 86 -1.19 -13.73 12.98
CA GLU A 86 -0.66 -14.67 12.00
C GLU A 86 -1.72 -15.67 11.55
N THR A 87 -1.80 -15.90 10.25
CA THR A 87 -2.68 -16.91 9.67
C THR A 87 -1.90 -17.92 8.85
N HIS A 88 -2.25 -19.19 9.06
CA HIS A 88 -1.70 -20.32 8.33
C HIS A 88 -2.76 -20.89 7.40
N GLY A 89 -2.44 -20.94 6.10
CA GLY A 89 -3.27 -21.55 5.08
C GLY A 89 -2.60 -22.78 4.48
N LYS A 90 -3.39 -23.80 4.13
CA LYS A 90 -2.94 -24.93 3.32
C LYS A 90 -3.85 -25.06 2.10
N GLY A 91 -3.29 -24.88 0.91
CA GLY A 91 -4.04 -24.90 -0.36
C GLY A 91 -3.14 -25.20 -1.55
N HIS A 92 -3.64 -25.97 -2.53
CA HIS A 92 -2.88 -26.38 -3.74
C HIS A 92 -1.48 -26.96 -3.45
N GLY A 93 -1.34 -27.72 -2.37
CA GLY A 93 -0.06 -28.32 -1.96
C GLY A 93 0.95 -27.34 -1.35
N ARG A 94 0.58 -26.07 -1.15
CA ARG A 94 1.42 -25.06 -0.49
C ARG A 94 0.91 -24.77 0.91
N ILE A 95 1.87 -24.55 1.81
CA ILE A 95 1.64 -23.97 3.13
C ILE A 95 2.00 -22.49 2.99
N SER A 96 1.09 -21.60 3.39
CA SER A 96 1.30 -20.15 3.36
C SER A 96 1.11 -19.59 4.76
N ALA A 97 2.07 -18.83 5.24
CA ALA A 97 1.94 -17.99 6.42
C ALA A 97 1.72 -16.54 5.97
N LYS A 98 0.79 -15.83 6.63
CA LYS A 98 0.60 -14.38 6.47
C LYS A 98 0.70 -13.75 7.85
N CYS A 99 1.68 -12.88 8.04
CA CYS A 99 1.90 -12.14 9.27
C CYS A 99 1.42 -10.70 9.07
N PHE A 100 0.65 -10.19 10.03
CA PHE A 100 0.15 -8.83 10.13
C PHE A 100 0.70 -8.23 11.42
N TRP A 101 1.20 -6.99 11.35
CA TRP A 101 1.81 -6.24 12.44
C TRP A 101 1.26 -4.81 12.36
#